data_AF-A0A3M7CWB0-F1
#
_entry.id   AF-A0A3M7CWB0-F1
#
_cell.length_a   1.000
_cell.length_b   1.000
_cell.length_c   1.000
_cell.angle_alpha   90.00
_cell.angle_beta   90.00
_cell.angle_gamma   90.00
#
_symmetry.space_group_name_H-M   'P 1'
#
loop_
_entity.id
_entity.type
_entity.pdbx_description
1 polymer ?
#
loop_
_entity_poly.entity_id
_entity_poly.type
_entity_poly.pdbx_seq_one_letter_code
_entity_poly.pdbx_strand_id
1 'polypeptide(L)'
;MSLLPAARPRCQTCALRQQIRHASLVRRPKRPYTFTQMITLSDGSTFLHRTTSPQPIYRSTKDTKNNAMWNPSSQKLLNIEEDEAGRLKRFRRRFGRGFDAEAMEAGEEARDGEESLPKEQQEESLLDLIAGYGQQAEKSGSAAGKKEEKNSSGKGTGGQK
;
A
#
# COMPACT_ATOMS: atom_id res chain seq x y z
N MET A 1 -68.76 71.58 -64.08
CA MET A 1 -68.88 70.78 -62.84
C MET A 1 -67.56 70.08 -62.58
N SER A 2 -66.71 70.65 -61.74
CA SER A 2 -65.37 70.14 -61.41
C SER A 2 -65.39 69.54 -60.00
N LEU A 3 -65.25 68.22 -59.89
CA LEU A 3 -65.11 67.53 -58.61
C LEU A 3 -63.61 67.37 -58.30
N LEU A 4 -63.14 68.04 -57.25
CA LEU A 4 -61.79 67.88 -56.70
C LEU A 4 -61.74 66.59 -55.85
N PRO A 5 -60.68 65.77 -55.98
CA PRO A 5 -60.50 64.61 -55.11
C PRO A 5 -60.01 65.04 -53.73
N ALA A 6 -60.67 64.54 -52.68
CA ALA A 6 -60.30 64.78 -51.29
C ALA A 6 -58.92 64.16 -50.96
N ALA A 7 -57.99 64.99 -50.51
CA ALA A 7 -56.68 64.57 -50.05
C ALA A 7 -56.82 63.81 -48.72
N ARG A 8 -56.47 62.52 -48.70
CA ARG A 8 -56.38 61.73 -47.48
C ARG A 8 -55.18 62.18 -46.64
N PRO A 9 -55.28 62.29 -45.31
CA PRO A 9 -54.14 62.60 -44.47
C PRO A 9 -53.17 61.42 -44.53
N ARG A 10 -52.05 61.60 -45.23
CA ARG A 10 -50.90 60.69 -45.10
C ARG A 10 -50.34 60.93 -43.71
N CYS A 11 -50.42 59.93 -42.84
CA CYS A 11 -49.71 59.93 -41.57
C CYS A 11 -48.21 60.02 -41.87
N GLN A 12 -47.65 61.22 -41.81
CA GLN A 12 -46.24 61.51 -42.10
C GLN A 12 -45.32 61.18 -40.92
N THR A 13 -45.84 60.55 -39.87
CA THR A 13 -45.07 60.13 -38.69
C THR A 13 -45.22 58.64 -38.40
N CYS A 14 -45.22 57.78 -39.42
CA CYS A 14 -44.63 56.46 -39.25
C CYS A 14 -43.11 56.61 -39.38
N ALA A 15 -42.53 57.36 -38.42
CA ALA A 15 -41.09 57.39 -38.22
C ALA A 15 -40.64 55.95 -38.05
N LEU A 16 -39.97 55.44 -39.09
CA LEU A 16 -38.86 54.50 -39.07
C LEU A 16 -38.60 53.86 -37.70
N ARG A 17 -39.53 53.04 -37.20
CA ARG A 17 -39.20 52.03 -36.21
C ARG A 17 -38.63 50.87 -37.01
N GLN A 18 -37.42 51.07 -37.54
CA GLN A 18 -36.60 49.94 -37.95
C GLN A 18 -36.50 49.05 -36.72
N GLN A 19 -37.13 47.88 -36.78
CA GLN A 19 -37.05 46.90 -35.71
C GLN A 19 -35.56 46.54 -35.57
N ILE A 20 -34.91 47.02 -34.51
CA ILE A 20 -33.51 46.68 -34.22
C ILE A 20 -33.48 45.19 -33.88
N ARG A 21 -33.06 44.36 -34.83
CA ARG A 21 -32.80 42.94 -34.58
C ARG A 21 -31.34 42.81 -34.18
N HIS A 22 -31.09 42.67 -32.89
CA HIS A 22 -29.78 42.25 -32.39
C HIS A 22 -29.54 40.81 -32.85
N ALA A 23 -28.81 40.63 -33.97
CA ALA A 23 -28.46 39.31 -34.47
C ALA A 23 -27.46 38.67 -33.49
N SER A 24 -27.91 37.70 -32.70
CA SER A 24 -27.01 36.89 -31.87
C SER A 24 -26.31 35.86 -32.75
N LEU A 25 -24.99 35.82 -32.71
CA LEU A 25 -24.21 34.81 -33.42
C LEU A 25 -24.43 33.44 -32.76
N VAL A 26 -25.24 32.58 -33.39
CA VAL A 26 -25.38 31.18 -32.96
C VAL A 26 -24.18 30.37 -33.48
N ARG A 27 -23.22 30.10 -32.59
CA ARG A 27 -22.03 29.31 -32.95
C ARG A 27 -22.36 27.81 -32.97
N ARG A 28 -21.87 27.13 -34.01
CA ARG A 28 -21.93 25.67 -34.09
C ARG A 28 -20.83 25.04 -33.23
N PRO A 29 -21.09 23.92 -32.53
CA PRO A 29 -20.07 23.22 -31.76
C PRO A 29 -19.08 22.55 -32.72
N LYS A 30 -17.77 22.72 -32.45
CA LYS A 30 -16.71 22.02 -33.19
C LYS A 30 -16.55 20.62 -32.60
N ARG A 31 -16.86 19.60 -33.41
CA ARG A 31 -16.74 18.18 -32.99
C ARG A 31 -15.53 17.57 -33.68
N PRO A 32 -14.55 17.02 -32.93
CA PRO A 32 -13.43 16.31 -33.53
C PRO A 32 -13.92 15.00 -34.16
N TYR A 33 -13.12 14.47 -35.10
CA TYR A 33 -13.39 13.16 -35.67
C TYR A 33 -13.29 12.08 -34.58
N THR A 34 -14.17 11.08 -34.66
CA THR A 34 -14.21 9.96 -33.70
C THR A 34 -14.17 8.64 -34.44
N PHE A 35 -13.35 7.74 -33.91
CA PHE A 35 -13.21 6.36 -34.35
C PHE A 35 -14.06 5.45 -33.45
N THR A 36 -14.39 4.27 -33.97
CA THR A 36 -14.96 3.17 -33.19
C THR A 36 -13.82 2.29 -32.70
N GLN A 37 -13.63 2.25 -31.39
CA GLN A 37 -12.59 1.47 -30.73
C GLN A 37 -13.22 0.30 -29.97
N MET A 38 -12.70 -0.90 -30.19
CA MET A 38 -13.05 -2.09 -29.40
C MET A 38 -12.15 -2.14 -28.18
N ILE A 39 -12.75 -2.03 -27.00
CA ILE A 39 -12.05 -2.11 -25.71
C ILE A 39 -12.22 -3.53 -25.17
N THR A 40 -11.12 -4.22 -24.92
CA THR A 40 -11.10 -5.52 -24.26
C THR A 40 -10.71 -5.33 -22.80
N LEU A 41 -11.60 -5.69 -21.89
CA LEU A 41 -11.37 -5.67 -20.45
C LEU A 41 -10.56 -6.90 -20.01
N SER A 42 -10.14 -6.90 -18.75
CA SER A 42 -9.29 -7.92 -18.12
C SER A 42 -9.95 -9.29 -17.99
N ASP A 43 -11.28 -9.33 -17.93
CA ASP A 43 -12.11 -10.54 -17.97
C ASP A 43 -12.30 -11.08 -19.40
N GLY A 44 -11.79 -10.36 -20.41
CA GLY A 44 -11.99 -10.68 -21.81
C GLY A 44 -13.32 -10.17 -22.39
N SER A 45 -14.16 -9.52 -21.59
CA SER A 45 -15.36 -8.87 -22.10
C SER A 45 -14.98 -7.70 -23.01
N THR A 46 -15.81 -7.44 -24.03
CA THR A 46 -15.50 -6.44 -25.05
C THR A 46 -16.68 -5.51 -25.29
N PHE A 47 -16.38 -4.23 -25.51
CA PHE A 47 -17.38 -3.24 -25.89
C PHE A 47 -16.82 -2.26 -26.92
N LEU A 48 -17.73 -1.64 -27.68
CA LEU A 48 -17.39 -0.62 -28.65
C LEU A 48 -17.60 0.76 -28.04
N HIS A 49 -16.58 1.62 -28.16
CA HIS A 49 -16.61 3.00 -27.66
C HIS A 49 -16.19 3.99 -28.74
N ARG A 50 -16.79 5.17 -28.74
CA ARG A 50 -16.42 6.28 -29.64
C ARG A 50 -15.30 7.08 -28.99
N THR A 51 -14.10 7.01 -29.56
CA THR A 51 -12.92 7.72 -29.06
C THR A 51 -12.28 8.56 -30.17
N THR A 52 -11.43 9.51 -29.80
CA THR A 52 -10.64 10.29 -30.77
C THR A 52 -9.30 9.61 -31.11
N SER A 53 -8.97 8.51 -30.43
CA SER A 53 -7.76 7.73 -30.69
C SER A 53 -7.92 6.94 -31.99
N PRO A 54 -6.89 6.90 -32.86
CA PRO A 54 -6.95 6.12 -34.10
C PRO A 54 -6.79 4.61 -33.87
N GLN A 55 -6.50 4.15 -32.64
CA GLN A 55 -6.28 2.74 -32.36
C GLN A 55 -7.59 1.95 -32.37
N PRO A 56 -7.73 0.89 -33.21
CA PRO A 56 -8.98 0.15 -33.34
C PRO A 56 -9.26 -0.78 -32.15
N ILE A 57 -8.22 -1.31 -31.50
CA ILE A 57 -8.33 -2.25 -30.39
C ILE A 57 -7.52 -1.71 -29.21
N TYR A 58 -8.14 -1.64 -28.04
CA TYR A 58 -7.49 -1.25 -26.79
C TYR A 58 -7.65 -2.36 -25.75
N ARG A 59 -6.54 -2.77 -25.14
CA ARG A 59 -6.55 -3.80 -24.10
C ARG A 59 -6.26 -3.17 -22.74
N SER A 60 -7.21 -3.26 -21.82
CA SER A 60 -7.07 -2.73 -20.46
C SER A 60 -6.35 -3.74 -19.57
N THR A 61 -5.26 -3.31 -18.93
CA THR A 61 -4.53 -4.14 -17.94
C THR A 61 -5.02 -3.93 -16.51
N LYS A 62 -5.48 -2.73 -16.17
CA LYS A 62 -6.12 -2.37 -14.89
C LYS A 62 -7.48 -1.76 -15.20
N ASP A 63 -8.54 -2.36 -14.68
CA ASP A 63 -9.92 -1.93 -14.89
C ASP A 63 -10.81 -2.24 -13.68
N THR A 64 -12.11 -1.98 -13.80
CA THR A 64 -13.08 -2.24 -12.72
C THR A 64 -13.31 -3.72 -12.45
N LYS A 65 -12.88 -4.62 -13.34
CA LYS A 65 -13.08 -6.07 -13.20
C LYS A 65 -11.96 -6.73 -12.39
N ASN A 66 -10.75 -6.17 -12.42
CA ASN A 66 -9.60 -6.73 -11.72
C ASN A 66 -9.13 -5.94 -10.49
N ASN A 67 -9.87 -4.92 -10.05
CA ASN A 67 -9.52 -4.15 -8.86
C ASN A 67 -10.46 -4.50 -7.69
N ALA A 68 -9.84 -4.77 -6.52
CA ALA A 68 -10.50 -5.25 -5.31
C ALA A 68 -11.58 -4.29 -4.79
N MET A 69 -11.43 -2.98 -5.00
CA MET A 69 -12.41 -1.99 -4.56
C MET A 69 -13.79 -2.20 -5.21
N TRP A 70 -13.82 -2.56 -6.50
CA TRP A 70 -15.08 -2.74 -7.23
C TRP A 70 -15.62 -4.17 -7.16
N ASN A 71 -14.78 -5.16 -6.83
CA ASN A 71 -15.18 -6.56 -6.65
C ASN A 71 -14.70 -7.13 -5.30
N PRO A 72 -15.21 -6.63 -4.16
CA PRO A 72 -14.71 -7.01 -2.84
C PRO A 72 -15.05 -8.45 -2.45
N SER A 73 -16.04 -9.08 -3.09
CA SER A 73 -16.39 -10.49 -2.87
C SER A 73 -15.38 -11.47 -3.46
N SER A 74 -14.52 -11.01 -4.36
CA SER A 74 -13.56 -11.87 -5.04
C SER A 74 -12.30 -12.08 -4.17
N GLN A 75 -12.23 -13.24 -3.51
CA GLN A 75 -11.08 -13.63 -2.70
C GLN A 75 -9.76 -13.63 -3.49
N LYS A 76 -9.84 -13.94 -4.79
CA LYS A 76 -8.69 -13.89 -5.70
C LYS A 76 -8.05 -12.51 -5.74
N LEU A 77 -8.81 -11.42 -5.64
CA LEU A 77 -8.26 -10.07 -5.71
C LEU A 77 -7.74 -9.57 -4.36
N LEU A 78 -8.33 -10.04 -3.25
CA LEU A 78 -7.90 -9.65 -1.90
C LEU A 78 -6.52 -10.19 -1.54
N ASN A 79 -6.17 -11.37 -2.05
CA ASN A 79 -4.88 -12.00 -1.79
C ASN A 79 -3.79 -11.53 -2.78
N ILE A 80 -4.11 -10.62 -3.71
CA ILE A 80 -3.10 -10.07 -4.63
C ILE A 80 -2.36 -8.97 -3.90
N GLU A 81 -1.08 -9.20 -3.64
CA GLU A 81 -0.18 -8.18 -3.13
C GLU A 81 0.01 -7.08 -4.18
N GLU A 82 -0.61 -5.93 -3.96
CA GLU A 82 -0.54 -4.78 -4.86
C GLU A 82 0.82 -4.05 -4.73
N ASP A 83 1.88 -4.62 -5.30
CA ASP A 83 3.21 -3.97 -5.37
C ASP A 83 3.30 -3.03 -6.59
N GLU A 84 2.63 -1.88 -6.52
CA GLU A 84 2.64 -0.89 -7.61
C GLU A 84 4.02 -0.25 -7.83
N ALA A 85 4.79 -0.08 -6.75
CA ALA A 85 6.14 0.48 -6.80
C ALA A 85 7.20 -0.55 -7.25
N GLY A 86 6.83 -1.83 -7.37
CA GLY A 86 7.76 -2.92 -7.66
C GLY A 86 8.82 -3.11 -6.57
N ARG A 87 8.62 -2.56 -5.36
CA ARG A 87 9.60 -2.60 -4.27
C ARG A 87 9.75 -4.02 -3.74
N LEU A 88 8.63 -4.70 -3.50
CA LEU A 88 8.61 -6.07 -3.02
C LEU A 88 9.14 -7.02 -4.10
N LYS A 89 8.76 -6.83 -5.37
CA LYS A 89 9.29 -7.59 -6.51
C LYS A 89 10.80 -7.43 -6.66
N ARG A 90 11.32 -6.21 -6.48
CA ARG A 90 12.77 -5.94 -6.50
C ARG A 90 13.48 -6.57 -5.32
N PHE A 91 12.89 -6.53 -4.13
CA PHE A 91 13.42 -7.18 -2.93
C PHE A 91 13.48 -8.70 -3.12
N ARG A 92 12.38 -9.33 -3.54
CA ARG A 92 12.32 -10.78 -3.85
C ARG A 92 13.35 -11.20 -4.89
N ARG A 93 13.59 -10.37 -5.91
CA ARG A 93 14.64 -10.63 -6.90
C ARG A 93 16.05 -10.62 -6.31
N ARG A 94 16.29 -9.81 -5.27
CA ARG A 94 17.61 -9.66 -4.63
C ARG A 94 17.85 -10.68 -3.51
N PHE A 95 16.86 -10.91 -2.66
CA PHE A 95 17.00 -11.66 -1.41
C PHE A 95 16.20 -12.97 -1.40
N GLY A 96 15.49 -13.30 -2.48
CA GLY A 96 14.62 -14.47 -2.55
C GLY A 96 13.30 -14.28 -1.80
N ARG A 97 12.57 -15.37 -1.60
CA ARG A 97 11.24 -15.39 -0.95
C ARG A 97 11.26 -15.81 0.53
N GLY A 98 12.44 -16.05 1.12
CA GLY A 98 12.55 -16.50 2.51
C GLY A 98 12.10 -15.49 3.57
N PHE A 99 11.84 -14.24 3.17
CA PHE A 99 11.37 -13.16 4.04
C PHE A 99 9.90 -12.78 3.76
N ASP A 100 9.18 -13.54 2.92
CA ASP A 100 7.75 -13.35 2.74
C ASP A 100 7.00 -13.86 3.98
N ALA A 101 5.88 -13.22 4.34
CA ALA A 101 5.08 -13.60 5.51
C ALA A 101 4.65 -15.08 5.48
N GLU A 102 4.32 -15.60 4.30
CA GLU A 102 3.98 -17.02 4.08
C GLU A 102 5.17 -17.96 4.35
N ALA A 103 6.40 -17.52 4.06
CA ALA A 103 7.61 -18.31 4.30
C ALA A 103 8.03 -18.30 5.78
N MET A 104 7.63 -17.28 6.55
CA MET A 104 7.79 -17.27 8.00
C MET A 104 6.78 -18.20 8.69
N GLU A 105 5.52 -18.24 8.27
CA GLU A 105 4.53 -19.20 8.81
C GLU A 105 4.86 -20.66 8.43
N ALA A 106 5.22 -20.94 7.17
CA ALA A 106 5.66 -22.29 6.77
C ALA A 106 7.01 -22.69 7.37
N GLY A 107 7.79 -21.69 7.81
CA GLY A 107 9.05 -21.88 8.51
C GLY A 107 8.91 -22.20 9.99
N GLU A 108 7.75 -21.97 10.62
CA GLU A 108 7.50 -22.38 12.01
C GLU A 108 7.29 -23.91 12.10
N GLU A 109 6.60 -24.54 11.14
CA GLU A 109 6.46 -26.02 11.12
C GLU A 109 7.77 -26.77 10.78
N ALA A 110 8.78 -26.07 10.23
CA ALA A 110 10.10 -26.64 9.95
C ALA A 110 11.23 -26.10 10.86
N ARG A 111 10.92 -25.14 11.75
CA ARG A 111 11.85 -24.63 12.78
C ARG A 111 11.51 -25.08 14.19
N ASP A 112 10.47 -25.87 14.39
CA ASP A 112 10.29 -26.68 15.61
C ASP A 112 11.20 -27.92 15.64
N GLY A 113 12.44 -27.77 15.15
CA GLY A 113 13.47 -28.79 15.09
C GLY A 113 14.82 -28.36 15.64
N GLU A 114 14.94 -27.16 16.22
CA GLU A 114 16.17 -26.70 16.87
C GLU A 114 15.86 -25.97 18.19
N GLU A 115 15.93 -26.75 19.25
CA GLU A 115 16.32 -26.38 20.61
C GLU A 115 15.59 -25.20 21.28
N SER A 116 14.39 -25.49 21.80
CA SER A 116 14.00 -24.90 23.07
C SER A 116 14.92 -25.44 24.17
N LEU A 117 16.09 -24.80 24.35
CA LEU A 117 16.89 -24.99 25.55
C LEU A 117 15.95 -24.80 26.76
N PRO A 118 15.84 -25.78 27.68
CA PRO A 118 14.96 -25.66 28.82
C PRO A 118 15.35 -24.39 29.60
N LYS A 119 14.37 -23.61 30.03
CA LYS A 119 14.58 -22.34 30.76
C LYS A 119 15.58 -22.48 31.93
N GLU A 120 15.60 -23.65 32.55
CA GLU A 120 16.56 -24.07 33.58
C GLU A 120 18.04 -23.90 33.14
N GLN A 121 18.40 -24.30 31.92
CA GLN A 121 19.77 -24.18 31.41
C GLN A 121 20.15 -22.74 31.05
N GLN A 122 19.16 -21.93 30.66
CA GLN A 122 19.38 -20.49 30.42
C GLN A 122 19.64 -19.76 31.75
N GLU A 123 18.97 -20.18 32.83
CA GLU A 123 19.20 -19.67 34.18
C GLU A 123 20.56 -20.10 34.73
N GLU A 124 20.98 -21.36 34.49
CA GLU A 124 22.32 -21.84 34.84
C GLU A 124 23.45 -21.10 34.10
N SER A 125 23.27 -20.80 32.81
CA SER A 125 24.24 -20.03 32.01
C SER A 125 24.34 -18.57 32.46
N LEU A 126 23.23 -17.97 32.90
CA LEU A 126 23.22 -16.63 33.50
C LEU A 126 23.89 -16.61 34.88
N LEU A 127 23.67 -17.63 35.71
CA LEU A 127 24.26 -17.75 37.04
C LEU A 127 25.79 -17.94 36.98
N ASP A 128 26.31 -18.68 36.00
CA ASP A 128 27.76 -18.85 35.78
C ASP A 128 28.44 -17.53 35.35
N LEU A 129 27.79 -16.76 34.49
CA LEU A 129 28.25 -15.42 34.05
C LEU A 129 28.30 -14.41 35.20
N ILE A 130 27.32 -14.44 36.10
CA ILE A 130 27.27 -13.59 37.30
C ILE A 130 28.36 -14.01 38.30
N ALA A 131 28.59 -15.32 38.48
CA ALA A 131 29.65 -15.85 39.34
C ALA A 131 31.06 -15.46 38.84
N GLY A 132 31.26 -15.41 37.52
CA GLY A 132 32.52 -14.98 36.90
C GLY A 132 32.91 -13.53 37.20
N TYR A 133 31.93 -12.63 37.40
CA TYR A 133 32.20 -11.23 37.74
C TYR A 133 32.71 -11.02 39.17
N GLY A 134 32.23 -11.83 40.14
CA GLY A 134 32.68 -11.76 41.54
C GLY A 134 34.16 -12.13 41.71
N GLN A 135 34.66 -13.10 40.93
CA GLN A 135 36.06 -13.54 41.01
C GLN A 135 37.05 -12.57 40.35
N GLN A 136 36.61 -11.73 39.41
CA GLN A 136 37.47 -10.70 38.82
C GLN A 136 37.68 -9.49 39.76
N ALA A 137 36.67 -9.16 40.57
CA ALA A 137 36.79 -8.09 41.57
C ALA A 137 37.84 -8.44 42.65
N GLU A 138 37.83 -9.68 43.15
CA GLU A 138 38.78 -10.18 44.16
C GLU A 138 40.25 -10.19 43.68
N LYS A 139 40.49 -10.39 42.38
CA LYS A 139 41.86 -10.40 41.80
C LYS A 139 42.45 -9.00 41.58
N SER A 140 41.64 -7.94 41.68
CA SER A 140 42.08 -6.55 41.43
C SER A 140 42.08 -5.64 42.67
N GLY A 141 41.60 -6.13 43.82
CA GLY A 141 41.51 -5.35 45.06
C GLY A 141 42.65 -5.66 46.05
N SER A 142 43.67 -4.80 46.08
CA SER A 142 44.57 -4.68 47.25
C SER A 142 43.86 -3.86 48.33
N ALA A 143 43.40 -4.48 49.41
CA ALA A 143 43.13 -3.77 50.67
C ALA A 143 43.20 -4.73 51.86
N ALA A 144 44.11 -4.41 52.78
CA ALA A 144 44.45 -5.16 53.97
C ALA A 144 43.34 -5.18 55.03
N GLY A 145 43.14 -6.35 55.64
CA GLY A 145 42.45 -6.51 56.92
C GLY A 145 43.01 -7.73 57.65
N LYS A 146 43.69 -7.53 58.78
CA LYS A 146 44.42 -8.56 59.54
C LYS A 146 43.68 -8.88 60.85
N LYS A 147 43.78 -10.16 61.25
CA LYS A 147 43.39 -10.81 62.52
C LYS A 147 41.87 -11.08 62.70
N GLU A 148 41.46 -12.25 63.19
CA GLU A 148 41.99 -12.94 64.36
C GLU A 148 41.73 -14.46 64.33
N GLU A 149 42.68 -15.24 64.88
CA GLU A 149 42.58 -16.69 65.11
C GLU A 149 41.62 -17.01 66.26
N LYS A 150 40.82 -18.08 66.12
CA LYS A 150 40.45 -18.96 67.24
C LYS A 150 40.51 -20.41 66.82
N ASN A 151 41.41 -21.13 67.48
CA ASN A 151 41.43 -22.59 67.56
C ASN A 151 40.23 -23.09 68.37
N SER A 152 39.58 -24.15 67.88
CA SER A 152 39.08 -25.22 68.76
C SER A 152 39.03 -26.55 68.02
N SER A 153 39.84 -27.46 68.54
CA SER A 153 39.94 -28.89 68.28
C SER A 153 38.62 -29.65 68.33
N GLY A 154 38.46 -30.67 67.47
CA GLY A 154 37.43 -31.69 67.62
C GLY A 154 37.64 -32.86 66.64
N LYS A 155 37.86 -34.05 67.19
CA LYS A 155 38.36 -35.28 66.56
C LYS A 155 37.19 -36.25 66.30
N GLY A 156 37.19 -36.96 65.16
CA GLY A 156 36.36 -38.16 64.92
C GLY A 156 36.22 -38.47 63.42
N THR A 157 37.07 -39.31 62.80
CA THR A 157 36.97 -40.78 62.66
C THR A 157 35.61 -41.31 62.16
N GLY A 158 35.60 -41.83 60.92
CA GLY A 158 35.02 -43.17 60.65
C GLY A 158 33.93 -43.30 59.57
N GLY A 159 34.17 -44.22 58.61
CA GLY A 159 33.16 -45.08 57.94
C GLY A 159 32.55 -44.50 56.65
N GLN A 160 32.89 -44.98 55.44
CA GLN A 160 32.49 -46.23 54.76
C GLN A 160 30.97 -46.41 54.51
N LYS A 161 30.70 -46.66 53.21
CA LYS A 161 29.50 -47.20 52.53
C LYS A 161 28.48 -46.20 52.04
#